data_AF-A0A8T8SP69-F1
#
_entry.id   AF-A0A8T8SP69-F1
#
_cell.length_a   1.000
_cell.length_b   1.000
_cell.length_c   1.000
_cell.angle_alpha   90.00
_cell.angle_beta   90.00
_cell.angle_gamma   90.00
#
_symmetry.space_group_name_H-M   'P 1'
#
loop_
_entity.id
_entity.type
_entity.pdbx_description
1 polymer ?
#
loop_
_entity_poly.entity_id
_entity_poly.type
_entity_poly.pdbx_seq_one_letter_code
_entity_poly.pdbx_strand_id
1 'polypeptide(L)'
;MFGSPYFFPINPFQLLSLNIPQLMWSTWRQMTIDLGPEEFGLSDTLAADLGAFVSENAHRYPTVFSSCSPRDIAKHHNSKYRMVEWAAVFHHFVPAFLYDIKAPDEVQTMVSEFIIASDAAMSDQGMTSNEVDELQARIHQVRPKLGASLRQQ
;
A
#
# COMPACT_ATOMS: atom_id res chain seq x y z
N MET A 1 29.09 -18.40 26.06
CA MET A 1 29.09 -17.67 24.78
C MET A 1 27.63 -17.44 24.41
N PHE A 2 27.15 -16.20 24.47
CA PHE A 2 25.76 -15.86 24.16
C PHE A 2 25.47 -16.26 22.71
N GLY A 3 24.73 -17.35 22.54
CA GLY A 3 24.20 -17.74 21.24
C GLY A 3 23.27 -16.63 20.79
N SER A 4 23.70 -15.87 19.78
CA SER A 4 22.82 -14.99 19.04
C SER A 4 21.62 -15.85 18.61
N PRO A 5 20.40 -15.53 19.07
CA PRO A 5 19.25 -16.24 18.57
C PRO A 5 19.14 -15.85 17.10
N TYR A 6 19.30 -16.85 16.22
CA TYR A 6 18.91 -16.78 14.82
C TYR A 6 17.38 -16.57 14.76
N PHE A 7 16.90 -15.36 15.08
CA PHE A 7 15.50 -14.97 14.96
C PHE A 7 15.23 -14.66 13.50
N PHE A 8 15.08 -15.71 12.70
CA PHE A 8 14.64 -15.73 11.30
C PHE A 8 15.49 -14.88 10.33
N PRO A 9 15.86 -15.38 9.13
CA PRO A 9 16.17 -14.45 8.06
C PRO A 9 14.91 -13.63 7.84
N ILE A 10 14.92 -12.35 8.22
CA ILE A 10 13.80 -11.44 7.93
C ILE A 10 13.54 -11.59 6.44
N ASN A 11 12.37 -12.12 6.09
CA ASN A 11 12.00 -12.34 4.71
C ASN A 11 12.08 -10.97 4.02
N PRO A 12 12.86 -10.80 2.93
CA PRO A 12 12.95 -9.52 2.24
C PRO A 12 11.59 -8.96 1.83
N PHE A 13 10.59 -9.83 1.62
CA PHE A 13 9.21 -9.44 1.33
C PHE A 13 8.48 -8.84 2.54
N GLN A 14 8.80 -9.27 3.76
CA GLN A 14 8.36 -8.56 4.96
C GLN A 14 8.99 -7.17 5.00
N LEU A 15 10.29 -6.99 4.72
CA LEU A 15 10.87 -5.64 4.70
C LEU A 15 10.24 -4.73 3.63
N LEU A 16 9.82 -5.28 2.50
CA LEU A 16 9.10 -4.53 1.46
C LEU A 16 7.71 -4.12 1.93
N SER A 17 6.89 -5.04 2.45
CA SER A 17 5.55 -4.70 2.95
C SER A 17 5.56 -3.73 4.13
N LEU A 18 6.68 -3.67 4.86
CA LEU A 18 6.83 -2.83 6.04
C LEU A 18 7.41 -1.43 5.75
N ASN A 19 8.26 -1.27 4.73
CA ASN A 19 8.87 0.04 4.38
C ASN A 19 8.17 0.74 3.20
N ILE A 20 7.56 -0.02 2.28
CA ILE A 20 6.91 0.56 1.10
C ILE A 20 5.71 1.45 1.46
N PRO A 21 4.82 1.10 2.41
CA PRO A 21 3.66 1.95 2.71
C PRO A 21 4.03 3.37 3.15
N GLN A 22 5.06 3.50 3.98
CA GLN A 22 5.55 4.82 4.39
C GLN A 22 6.16 5.58 3.21
N LEU A 23 6.91 4.90 2.35
CA LEU A 23 7.46 5.50 1.13
C LEU A 23 6.34 5.94 0.18
N MET A 24 5.33 5.10 -0.06
CA MET A 24 4.16 5.43 -0.88
C MET A 24 3.44 6.65 -0.34
N TRP A 25 3.21 6.72 0.98
CA TRP A 25 2.63 7.91 1.61
C TRP A 25 3.46 9.16 1.32
N SER A 26 4.76 9.12 1.57
CA SER A 26 5.65 10.25 1.32
C SER A 26 5.66 10.66 -0.16
N THR A 27 5.73 9.70 -1.08
CA THR A 27 5.75 9.93 -2.52
C THR A 27 4.43 10.53 -3.00
N TRP A 28 3.28 9.97 -2.64
CA TRP A 28 1.97 10.53 -3.03
C TRP A 28 1.73 11.94 -2.50
N ARG A 29 2.24 12.23 -1.30
CA ARG A 29 2.17 13.58 -0.71
C ARG A 29 3.06 14.56 -1.49
N GLN A 30 4.27 14.15 -1.86
CA GLN A 30 5.24 14.95 -2.63
C GLN A 30 4.85 15.15 -4.11
N MET A 31 4.26 14.14 -4.76
CA MET A 31 3.82 14.22 -6.16
C MET A 31 2.85 15.37 -6.41
N THR A 32 1.97 15.65 -5.45
CA THR A 32 1.05 16.80 -5.49
C THR A 32 1.78 18.15 -5.59
N ILE A 33 3.04 18.22 -5.15
CA ILE A 33 3.86 19.44 -5.13
C ILE A 33 4.73 19.51 -6.40
N ASP A 34 5.30 18.38 -6.83
CA ASP A 34 6.38 18.36 -7.83
C ASP A 34 5.93 18.03 -9.26
N LEU A 35 4.83 17.28 -9.46
CA LEU A 35 4.44 16.77 -10.78
C LEU A 35 3.25 17.51 -11.43
N GLY A 36 2.65 18.47 -10.71
CA GLY A 36 1.55 19.30 -11.21
C GLY A 36 0.15 18.75 -10.94
N PRO A 37 -0.90 19.51 -11.29
CA PRO A 37 -2.28 19.28 -10.84
C PRO A 37 -2.98 18.09 -11.51
N GLU A 38 -2.43 17.57 -12.61
CA GLU A 38 -3.02 16.46 -13.39
C GLU A 38 -2.59 15.08 -12.86
N GLU A 39 -1.56 15.02 -12.01
CA GLU A 39 -1.05 13.77 -11.44
C GLU A 39 -1.76 13.43 -10.14
N PHE A 40 -2.05 12.14 -9.94
CA PHE A 40 -2.73 11.71 -8.72
C PHE A 40 -1.78 11.78 -7.52
N GLY A 41 -2.13 12.64 -6.57
CA GLY A 41 -1.44 12.79 -5.30
C GLY A 41 -2.40 12.90 -4.13
N LEU A 42 -1.89 12.69 -2.92
CA LEU A 42 -2.67 12.93 -1.70
C LEU A 42 -2.50 14.39 -1.29
N SER A 43 -3.39 15.26 -1.78
CA SER A 43 -3.52 16.63 -1.27
C SER A 43 -3.79 16.63 0.25
N ASP A 44 -3.65 17.78 0.91
CA ASP A 44 -3.99 17.90 2.32
C ASP A 44 -5.44 17.53 2.64
N THR A 45 -6.35 17.82 1.71
CA THR A 45 -7.76 17.44 1.86
C THR A 45 -7.93 15.93 1.73
N LEU A 46 -7.40 15.30 0.68
CA LEU A 46 -7.52 13.86 0.48
C LEU A 46 -6.81 13.04 1.56
N ALA A 47 -5.69 13.53 2.08
CA ALA A 47 -5.02 12.90 3.20
C ALA A 47 -5.88 12.94 4.47
N ALA A 48 -6.53 14.09 4.76
CA ALA A 48 -7.45 14.22 5.87
C ALA A 48 -8.69 13.32 5.69
N ASP A 49 -9.22 13.24 4.47
CA ASP A 49 -10.34 12.37 4.11
C ASP A 49 -9.99 10.90 4.33
N LEU A 50 -8.78 10.46 3.95
CA LEU A 50 -8.31 9.10 4.22
C LEU A 50 -8.19 8.84 5.74
N GLY A 51 -7.71 9.82 6.51
CA GLY A 51 -7.65 9.73 7.97
C GLY A 51 -9.04 9.59 8.63
N ALA A 52 -10.01 10.35 8.14
CA ALA A 52 -11.41 10.25 8.55
C ALA A 52 -12.01 8.89 8.13
N PHE A 53 -11.79 8.46 6.89
CA PHE A 53 -12.25 7.19 6.35
C PHE A 53 -11.77 6.00 7.19
N VAL A 54 -10.50 5.99 7.60
CA VAL A 54 -9.96 4.97 8.51
C VAL A 54 -10.68 4.97 9.85
N SER A 55 -10.92 6.16 10.41
CA SER A 55 -11.58 6.31 11.71
C SER A 55 -13.05 5.88 11.68
N GLU A 56 -13.78 6.23 10.62
CA GLU A 56 -15.18 5.88 10.42
C GLU A 56 -15.37 4.37 10.16
N ASN A 57 -14.45 3.78 9.40
CA ASN A 57 -14.48 2.36 9.06
C ASN A 57 -13.70 1.46 10.02
N ALA A 58 -13.22 2.00 11.15
CA ALA A 58 -12.44 1.25 12.15
C ALA A 58 -13.17 -0.01 12.65
N HIS A 59 -14.51 0.03 12.74
CA HIS A 59 -15.35 -1.10 13.14
C HIS A 59 -15.33 -2.28 12.15
N ARG A 60 -14.91 -2.06 10.90
CA ARG A 60 -14.79 -3.08 9.85
C ARG A 60 -13.40 -3.70 9.79
N TYR A 61 -12.46 -3.19 10.58
CA TYR A 61 -11.09 -3.71 10.61
C TYR A 61 -11.08 -5.13 11.19
N PRO A 62 -10.52 -6.13 10.47
CA PRO A 62 -10.52 -7.50 10.95
C PRO A 62 -9.59 -7.65 12.16
N THR A 63 -10.15 -8.06 13.30
CA THR A 63 -9.42 -8.20 14.57
C THR A 63 -8.36 -9.30 14.56
N VAL A 64 -8.38 -10.18 13.54
CA VAL A 64 -7.35 -11.20 13.30
C VAL A 64 -5.97 -10.59 13.03
N PHE A 65 -5.90 -9.37 12.47
CA PHE A 65 -4.63 -8.70 12.17
C PHE A 65 -4.09 -7.88 13.33
N SER A 66 -4.97 -7.25 14.12
CA SER A 66 -4.60 -6.50 15.33
C SER A 66 -5.84 -6.33 16.21
N SER A 67 -5.64 -6.25 17.53
CA SER A 67 -6.71 -6.04 18.50
C SER A 67 -7.41 -4.68 18.35
N CYS A 68 -6.78 -3.73 17.64
CA CYS A 68 -7.31 -2.39 17.39
C CYS A 68 -7.09 -1.98 15.92
N SER A 69 -8.03 -1.21 15.38
CA SER A 69 -7.89 -0.50 14.10
C SER A 69 -6.68 0.44 14.11
N PRO A 70 -6.03 0.68 12.96
CA PRO A 70 -5.03 1.72 12.83
C PRO A 70 -5.58 3.09 13.22
N ARG A 71 -4.71 3.94 13.78
CA ARG A 71 -5.04 5.34 14.09
C ARG A 71 -5.15 6.17 12.81
N ASP A 72 -5.81 7.32 12.93
CA ASP A 72 -5.88 8.33 11.87
C ASP A 72 -4.49 8.64 11.31
N ILE A 73 -4.27 8.24 10.05
CA ILE A 73 -2.99 8.36 9.36
C ILE A 73 -2.61 9.82 9.11
N ALA A 74 -3.58 10.69 8.79
CA ALA A 74 -3.34 12.10 8.54
C ALA A 74 -2.74 12.78 9.77
N LYS A 75 -3.27 12.47 10.96
CA LYS A 75 -2.82 13.05 12.24
C LYS A 75 -1.53 12.41 12.76
N HIS A 76 -1.33 11.11 12.53
CA HIS A 76 -0.30 10.35 13.22
C HIS A 76 0.86 9.86 12.37
N HIS A 77 0.87 10.10 11.05
CA HIS A 77 1.94 9.65 10.15
C HIS A 77 3.36 10.04 10.62
N ASN A 78 3.53 11.25 11.16
CA ASN A 78 4.83 11.75 11.66
C ASN A 78 5.10 11.41 13.15
N SER A 79 4.17 10.76 13.85
CA SER A 79 4.25 10.55 15.30
C SER A 79 4.31 9.06 15.68
N LYS A 80 5.42 8.39 15.38
CA LYS A 80 5.62 6.95 15.69
C LYS A 80 4.44 6.10 15.19
N TYR A 81 4.00 6.35 13.96
CA TYR A 81 3.02 5.50 13.29
C TYR A 81 3.62 4.11 13.13
N ARG A 82 3.00 3.10 13.73
CA ARG A 82 3.62 1.79 13.82
C ARG A 82 3.54 1.11 12.46
N MET A 83 4.53 0.28 12.21
CA MET A 83 4.64 -0.53 11.01
C MET A 83 3.38 -1.37 10.73
N VAL A 84 2.76 -1.92 11.77
CA VAL A 84 1.48 -2.65 11.65
C VAL A 84 0.31 -1.74 11.26
N GLU A 85 0.34 -0.47 11.64
CA GLU A 85 -0.69 0.50 11.25
C GLU A 85 -0.52 0.92 9.80
N TRP A 86 0.73 1.12 9.36
CA TRP A 86 1.05 1.35 7.95
C TRP A 86 0.55 0.20 7.07
N ALA A 87 0.87 -1.04 7.44
CA ALA A 87 0.41 -2.22 6.73
C ALA A 87 -1.12 -2.31 6.71
N ALA A 88 -1.77 -2.10 7.86
CA ALA A 88 -3.23 -2.12 7.97
C ALA A 88 -3.89 -1.07 7.07
N VAL A 89 -3.45 0.19 7.11
CA VAL A 89 -4.01 1.26 6.27
C VAL A 89 -3.84 0.93 4.79
N PHE A 90 -2.64 0.56 4.35
CA PHE A 90 -2.38 0.36 2.93
C PHE A 90 -2.99 -0.93 2.36
N HIS A 91 -3.13 -1.99 3.15
CA HIS A 91 -3.73 -3.24 2.67
C HIS A 91 -5.27 -3.24 2.79
N HIS A 92 -5.84 -2.61 3.82
CA HIS A 92 -7.28 -2.70 4.10
C HIS A 92 -8.07 -1.44 3.74
N PHE A 93 -7.50 -0.25 3.95
CA PHE A 93 -8.25 1.00 3.84
C PHE A 93 -7.98 1.75 2.54
N VAL A 94 -6.72 1.80 2.08
CA VAL A 94 -6.36 2.54 0.86
C VAL A 94 -7.11 2.02 -0.37
N PRO A 95 -7.22 0.70 -0.66
CA PRO A 95 -7.97 0.23 -1.83
C PRO A 95 -9.44 0.64 -1.79
N ALA A 96 -10.08 0.49 -0.62
CA ALA A 96 -11.47 0.86 -0.42
C ALA A 96 -11.68 2.37 -0.55
N PHE A 97 -10.77 3.17 0.01
CA PHE A 97 -10.81 4.62 -0.09
C PHE A 97 -10.64 5.11 -1.52
N LEU A 98 -9.68 4.55 -2.28
CA LEU A 98 -9.47 4.91 -3.69
C LEU A 98 -10.71 4.63 -4.53
N TYR A 99 -11.42 3.54 -4.25
CA TYR A 99 -12.69 3.22 -4.88
C TYR A 99 -13.80 4.22 -4.49
N ASP A 100 -13.88 4.59 -3.21
CA ASP A 100 -14.88 5.52 -2.68
C ASP A 100 -14.77 6.92 -3.29
N ILE A 101 -13.54 7.45 -3.40
CA ILE A 101 -13.29 8.76 -4.03
C ILE A 101 -13.28 8.72 -5.57
N LYS A 102 -13.47 7.53 -6.17
CA LYS A 102 -13.37 7.29 -7.62
C LYS A 102 -12.04 7.79 -8.19
N ALA A 103 -10.93 7.40 -7.55
CA ALA A 103 -9.59 7.69 -8.03
C ALA A 103 -9.38 7.13 -9.46
N PRO A 104 -8.40 7.63 -10.24
CA PRO A 104 -8.14 7.09 -11.57
C PRO A 104 -7.95 5.57 -11.55
N ASP A 105 -8.57 4.85 -12.49
CA ASP A 105 -8.53 3.39 -12.58
C ASP A 105 -7.10 2.83 -12.60
N GLU A 106 -6.17 3.59 -13.18
CA GLU A 106 -4.75 3.22 -13.23
C GLU A 106 -4.12 3.18 -11.83
N VAL A 107 -4.47 4.14 -10.96
CA VAL A 107 -3.99 4.19 -9.58
C VAL A 107 -4.62 3.06 -8.76
N GLN A 108 -5.94 2.87 -8.91
CA GLN A 108 -6.64 1.76 -8.25
C GLN A 108 -6.01 0.41 -8.62
N THR A 109 -5.81 0.17 -9.92
CA THR A 109 -5.21 -1.06 -10.45
C THR A 109 -3.79 -1.25 -9.94
N MET A 110 -2.96 -0.20 -9.98
CA MET A 110 -1.57 -0.27 -9.52
C MET A 110 -1.47 -0.64 -8.03
N VAL A 111 -2.31 -0.05 -7.19
CA VAL A 111 -2.35 -0.36 -5.76
C VAL A 111 -2.87 -1.77 -5.49
N SER A 112 -3.93 -2.19 -6.18
CA SER A 112 -4.47 -3.55 -6.05
C SER A 112 -3.47 -4.62 -6.48
N GLU A 113 -2.78 -4.42 -7.61
CA GLU A 113 -1.75 -5.35 -8.09
C GLU A 113 -0.54 -5.40 -7.15
N PHE A 114 -0.15 -4.26 -6.57
CA PHE A 114 0.90 -4.24 -5.54
C PHE A 114 0.53 -5.08 -4.31
N ILE A 115 -0.69 -4.94 -3.81
CA ILE A 115 -1.16 -5.72 -2.64
C ILE A 115 -1.21 -7.20 -2.97
N ILE A 116 -1.75 -7.58 -4.13
CA ILE A 116 -1.81 -8.99 -4.57
C ILE A 116 -0.41 -9.58 -4.70
N ALA A 117 0.53 -8.86 -5.29
CA ALA A 117 1.92 -9.31 -5.41
C ALA A 117 2.60 -9.43 -4.04
N SER A 118 2.34 -8.49 -3.13
CA SER A 118 2.85 -8.52 -1.76
C SER A 118 2.31 -9.72 -0.99
N ASP A 119 1.00 -9.98 -1.06
CA ASP A 119 0.35 -11.11 -0.40
C ASP A 119 0.83 -12.45 -0.97
N ALA A 120 0.95 -12.55 -2.29
CA ALA A 120 1.51 -13.73 -2.96
C ALA A 120 2.95 -14.02 -2.51
N ALA A 121 3.78 -12.98 -2.35
CA ALA A 121 5.16 -13.13 -1.90
C ALA A 121 5.29 -13.47 -0.40
N MET A 122 4.27 -13.14 0.41
CA MET A 122 4.23 -13.43 1.84
C MET A 122 3.47 -14.72 2.18
N SER A 123 2.76 -15.32 1.22
CA SER A 123 1.99 -16.54 1.38
C SER A 123 2.88 -17.72 1.81
N ASP A 124 2.41 -18.47 2.81
CA ASP A 124 3.01 -19.75 3.19
C ASP A 124 2.58 -20.90 2.26
N GLN A 125 1.51 -20.68 1.50
CA GLN A 125 1.09 -21.55 0.41
C GLN A 125 1.93 -21.21 -0.82
N GLY A 126 2.75 -22.16 -1.26
CA GLY A 126 3.51 -22.02 -2.50
C GLY A 126 2.60 -21.88 -3.71
N MET A 127 3.08 -21.16 -4.72
CA MET A 127 2.38 -21.00 -6.00
C MET A 127 2.85 -22.04 -7.02
N THR A 128 1.93 -22.52 -7.84
CA THR A 128 2.25 -23.30 -9.04
C THR A 128 2.88 -22.41 -10.11
N SER A 129 3.62 -23.00 -11.06
CA SER A 129 4.23 -22.23 -12.16
C SER A 129 3.20 -21.44 -12.97
N ASN A 130 2.01 -22.00 -13.19
CA ASN A 130 0.94 -21.31 -13.91
C ASN A 130 0.46 -20.06 -13.16
N GLU A 131 0.29 -20.13 -11.84
CA GLU A 131 -0.13 -18.99 -11.02
C GLU A 131 0.94 -17.89 -11.01
N VAL A 132 2.23 -18.27 -11.03
CA VAL A 132 3.33 -17.32 -11.15
C VAL A 132 3.30 -16.63 -12.53
N ASP A 133 3.09 -17.38 -13.60
CA ASP A 133 3.01 -16.83 -14.96
C ASP A 133 1.81 -15.88 -15.11
N GLU A 134 0.66 -16.23 -14.52
CA GLU A 134 -0.54 -15.37 -14.49
C GLU A 134 -0.30 -14.07 -13.71
N LEU A 135 0.29 -14.14 -12.52
CA LEU A 135 0.65 -12.95 -11.73
C LEU A 135 1.64 -12.06 -12.49
N GLN A 136 2.65 -12.67 -13.10
CA GLN A 136 3.63 -11.95 -13.90
C GLN A 136 2.98 -11.26 -15.12
N ALA A 137 2.03 -11.91 -15.78
CA ALA A 137 1.31 -11.32 -16.91
C ALA A 137 0.48 -10.10 -16.47
N ARG A 138 -0.20 -10.16 -15.32
CA ARG A 138 -0.97 -9.04 -14.76
C ARG A 138 -0.10 -7.84 -14.44
N ILE A 139 1.03 -8.05 -13.75
CA ILE A 139 1.98 -6.98 -13.42
C ILE A 139 2.55 -6.34 -14.71
N HIS A 140 2.85 -7.14 -15.73
CA HIS A 140 3.33 -6.64 -17.02
C HIS A 140 2.29 -5.81 -17.78
N GLN A 141 0.99 -5.97 -17.55
CA GLN A 141 -0.05 -5.13 -18.17
C GLN A 141 -0.16 -3.73 -17.53
N VAL A 142 0.22 -3.59 -16.27
CA VAL A 142 0.25 -2.28 -15.57
C VAL A 142 1.43 -1.43 -16.04
N ARG A 143 2.59 -2.06 -16.29
CA ARG A 143 3.85 -1.40 -16.69
C ARG A 143 3.77 -0.52 -17.96
N PRO A 144 3.10 -0.90 -19.07
CA PRO A 144 3.05 -0.09 -20.29
C PRO A 144 2.11 1.11 -20.21
N LYS A 145 1.12 1.14 -19.30
CA LYS A 145 0.19 2.27 -19.15
C LYS A 145 0.89 3.50 -18.54
N LEU A 146 1.71 3.28 -17.52
CA LEU A 146 2.53 4.32 -16.88
C LEU A 146 3.60 4.90 -17.83
N GLY A 147 4.22 4.05 -18.66
CA GLY A 147 5.28 4.46 -19.58
C GLY A 147 4.82 5.17 -20.86
N ALA A 148 3.51 5.13 -21.16
CA ALA A 148 2.90 5.84 -22.29
C ALA A 148 2.39 7.24 -21.88
N SER A 149 1.86 7.38 -20.65
CA SER A 149 1.46 8.68 -20.10
C SER A 149 2.66 9.62 -19.91
N LEU A 150 3.79 9.09 -19.41
CA LEU A 150 5.05 9.82 -19.22
C LEU A 150 5.79 10.22 -20.51
N ARG A 151 5.29 9.85 -21.71
CA ARG A 151 5.93 10.18 -23.01
C ARG A 151 5.10 11.11 -23.89
N GLN A 152 3.97 11.61 -23.39
CA GLN A 152 3.13 12.58 -24.11
C GLN A 152 3.17 14.00 -23.51
N GLN A 153 4.06 14.25 -22.55
CA GLN A 153 4.45 15.58 -22.06
C GLN A 153 5.91 15.85 -22.39
#